data_AF-A0A3C2A821-F1
#
_entry.id   AF-A0A3C2A821-F1
#
_cell.length_a   1.000
_cell.length_b   1.000
_cell.length_c   1.000
_cell.angle_alpha   90.00
_cell.angle_beta   90.00
_cell.angle_gamma   90.00
#
_symmetry.space_group_name_H-M   'P 1'
#
loop_
_entity.id
_entity.type
_entity.pdbx_description
1 polymer ?
#
loop_
_entity_poly.entity_id
_entity_poly.type
_entity_poly.pdbx_seq_one_letter_code
_entity_poly.pdbx_strand_id
1 'polypeptide(L)'
;MQKKAISMQEEKTDIVKHIFHLEESYPNKYKDPEDLMVILQESLDRIAKYKEHTDDHIGELDLQVKLFPSILRPNLNRITAEPPEVSGKLINYVARHLEKVGEHINSLYGDVKHDYKQQVLEIGQLMKTLDPEGTVIKEAGVNLNIFLKA
;
A
#
# COMPACT_ATOMS: atom_id res chain seq x y z
N MET A 1 -2.91 28.57 14.23
CA MET A 1 -1.95 27.54 13.77
C MET A 1 -2.07 26.24 14.58
N GLN A 2 -2.06 26.25 15.92
CA GLN A 2 -2.20 25.03 16.74
C GLN A 2 -3.45 24.17 16.46
N LYS A 3 -4.64 24.79 16.29
CA LYS A 3 -5.88 24.03 16.02
C LYS A 3 -5.86 23.25 14.70
N LYS A 4 -5.19 23.76 13.65
CA LYS A 4 -5.09 23.08 12.35
C LYS A 4 -4.15 21.87 12.45
N ALA A 5 -3.00 22.02 13.10
CA ALA A 5 -2.05 20.92 13.30
C ALA A 5 -2.65 19.78 14.16
N ILE A 6 -3.44 20.12 15.19
CA ILE A 6 -4.15 19.13 16.00
C ILE A 6 -5.17 18.35 15.15
N SER A 7 -6.00 19.04 14.35
CA SER A 7 -6.96 18.41 13.43
C SER A 7 -6.29 17.48 12.41
N MET A 8 -5.16 17.90 11.83
CA MET A 8 -4.38 17.07 10.88
C MET A 8 -3.87 15.79 11.54
N GLN A 9 -3.36 15.88 12.77
CA GLN A 9 -2.84 14.73 13.51
C GLN A 9 -3.95 13.77 13.93
N GLU A 10 -5.12 14.28 14.29
CA GLU A 10 -6.32 13.48 14.60
C GLU A 10 -6.79 12.70 13.37
N GLU A 11 -6.89 13.36 12.20
CA GLU A 11 -7.27 12.72 10.94
C GLU A 11 -6.27 11.61 10.54
N LYS A 12 -4.96 11.87 10.60
CA LYS A 12 -3.92 10.85 10.32
C LYS A 12 -4.06 9.67 11.28
N THR A 13 -4.30 9.94 12.56
CA THR A 13 -4.46 8.91 13.59
C THR A 13 -5.67 8.02 13.32
N ASP A 14 -6.79 8.59 12.87
CA ASP A 14 -8.00 7.82 12.57
C ASP A 14 -7.84 6.95 11.31
N ILE A 15 -7.11 7.40 10.30
CA ILE A 15 -6.74 6.55 9.15
C ILE A 15 -5.81 5.42 9.61
N VAL A 16 -4.84 5.70 10.47
CA VAL A 16 -3.96 4.68 11.02
C VAL A 16 -4.76 3.61 11.80
N LYS A 17 -5.73 4.01 12.63
CA LYS A 17 -6.62 3.07 13.33
C LYS A 17 -7.45 2.23 12.34
N HIS A 18 -7.94 2.84 11.27
CA HIS A 18 -8.65 2.13 10.21
C HIS A 18 -7.76 1.06 9.56
N ILE A 19 -6.51 1.40 9.20
CA ILE A 19 -5.56 0.44 8.64
C ILE A 19 -5.31 -0.72 9.62
N PHE A 20 -5.07 -0.42 10.90
CA PHE A 20 -4.88 -1.46 11.92
C PHE A 20 -6.13 -2.34 12.07
N HIS A 21 -7.33 -1.77 12.05
CA HIS A 21 -8.57 -2.54 12.13
C HIS A 21 -8.73 -3.48 10.92
N LEU A 22 -8.32 -3.06 9.73
CA LEU A 22 -8.33 -3.91 8.55
C LEU A 22 -7.31 -5.06 8.66
N GLU A 23 -6.09 -4.77 9.14
CA GLU A 23 -5.05 -5.77 9.38
C GLU A 23 -5.54 -6.89 10.32
N GLU A 24 -6.22 -6.53 11.41
CA GLU A 24 -6.74 -7.49 12.39
C GLU A 24 -8.02 -8.21 11.93
N SER A 25 -8.95 -7.50 11.30
CA SER A 25 -10.30 -8.03 11.06
C SER A 25 -10.50 -8.61 9.67
N TYR A 26 -9.79 -8.12 8.66
CA TYR A 26 -10.03 -8.53 7.27
C TYR A 26 -9.64 -9.98 6.97
N PRO A 27 -8.61 -10.60 7.57
CA PRO A 27 -8.33 -12.03 7.35
C PRO A 27 -9.52 -12.96 7.59
N ASN A 28 -10.38 -12.60 8.55
CA ASN A 28 -11.60 -13.34 8.89
C ASN A 28 -12.80 -12.99 7.97
N LYS A 29 -12.69 -11.90 7.21
CA LYS A 29 -13.73 -11.40 6.30
C LYS A 29 -13.38 -11.58 4.82
N TYR A 30 -12.14 -11.93 4.49
CA TYR A 30 -11.70 -12.13 3.11
C TYR A 30 -12.61 -13.14 2.42
N LYS A 31 -13.08 -12.74 1.25
CA LYS A 31 -13.89 -13.56 0.35
C LYS A 31 -13.07 -13.98 -0.86
N ASP A 32 -12.50 -13.00 -1.55
CA ASP A 32 -11.74 -13.15 -2.78
C ASP A 32 -10.82 -11.92 -2.99
N PRO A 33 -9.91 -11.95 -3.98
CA PRO A 33 -9.05 -10.83 -4.30
C PRO A 33 -9.78 -9.55 -4.74
N GLU A 34 -10.98 -9.63 -5.33
CA GLU A 34 -11.72 -8.46 -5.79
C GLU A 34 -12.32 -7.68 -4.62
N ASP A 35 -12.84 -8.35 -3.59
CA ASP A 35 -13.28 -7.72 -2.33
C ASP A 35 -12.09 -7.00 -1.65
N LEU A 36 -10.88 -7.57 -1.69
CA LEU A 36 -9.68 -6.95 -1.14
C LEU A 36 -9.27 -5.70 -1.95
N MET A 37 -9.44 -5.71 -3.27
CA MET A 37 -9.23 -4.52 -4.11
C MET A 37 -10.18 -3.39 -3.72
N VAL A 38 -11.46 -3.68 -3.45
CA VAL A 38 -12.44 -2.67 -3.00
C VAL A 38 -12.00 -2.05 -1.68
N ILE A 39 -11.58 -2.86 -0.71
CA ILE A 39 -11.09 -2.36 0.58
C ILE A 39 -9.83 -1.49 0.44
N LEU A 40 -8.90 -1.88 -0.44
CA LEU A 40 -7.74 -1.07 -0.76
C LEU A 40 -8.16 0.26 -1.39
N GLN A 41 -9.07 0.24 -2.35
CA GLN A 41 -9.57 1.45 -3.00
C GLN A 41 -10.22 2.42 -2.00
N GLU A 42 -11.14 1.93 -1.16
CA GLU A 42 -11.78 2.76 -0.12
C GLU A 42 -10.77 3.37 0.86
N SER A 43 -9.71 2.62 1.19
CA SER A 43 -8.66 3.08 2.08
C SER A 43 -7.75 4.12 1.40
N LEU A 44 -7.42 3.93 0.13
CA LEU A 44 -6.68 4.91 -0.68
C LEU A 44 -7.49 6.20 -0.86
N ASP A 45 -8.80 6.12 -1.08
CA ASP A 45 -9.68 7.30 -1.17
C ASP A 45 -9.72 8.08 0.15
N ARG A 46 -9.68 7.40 1.30
CA ARG A 46 -9.56 8.05 2.61
C ARG A 46 -8.22 8.77 2.76
N ILE A 47 -7.13 8.15 2.32
CA ILE A 47 -5.79 8.76 2.35
C ILE A 47 -5.72 9.98 1.42
N ALA A 48 -6.31 9.88 0.22
CA ALA A 48 -6.38 10.98 -0.73
C ALA A 48 -7.15 12.18 -0.16
N LYS A 49 -8.30 11.95 0.49
CA LYS A 49 -9.06 13.01 1.18
C LYS A 49 -8.25 13.68 2.29
N TYR A 50 -7.51 12.90 3.07
CA TYR A 50 -6.59 13.45 4.07
C TYR A 50 -5.54 14.35 3.40
N LYS A 51 -4.93 13.91 2.31
CA LYS A 51 -3.98 14.74 1.56
C LYS A 51 -4.64 16.03 1.05
N GLU A 52 -5.86 15.97 0.53
CA GLU A 52 -6.59 17.14 0.03
C GLU A 52 -6.87 18.17 1.13
N HIS A 53 -7.21 17.71 2.34
CA HIS A 53 -7.51 18.60 3.47
C HIS A 53 -6.25 19.19 4.12
N THR A 54 -5.18 18.41 4.17
CA THR A 54 -3.99 18.72 4.98
C THR A 54 -2.83 19.26 4.15
N ASP A 55 -2.79 18.95 2.86
CA ASP A 55 -1.65 19.13 1.94
C ASP A 55 -0.38 18.37 2.39
N ASP A 56 -0.52 17.39 3.29
CA ASP A 56 0.59 16.60 3.84
C ASP A 56 0.94 15.41 2.93
N HIS A 57 1.80 15.67 1.94
CA HIS A 57 2.29 14.66 1.01
C HIS A 57 3.15 13.56 1.67
N ILE A 58 3.89 13.89 2.73
CA ILE A 58 4.69 12.90 3.46
C ILE A 58 3.78 12.02 4.31
N GLY A 59 2.78 12.61 4.96
CA GLY A 59 1.75 11.88 5.67
C GLY A 59 0.93 10.97 4.75
N GLU A 60 0.59 11.41 3.54
CA GLU A 60 -0.03 10.57 2.51
C GLU A 60 0.83 9.34 2.21
N LEU A 61 2.12 9.57 1.96
CA LEU A 61 3.06 8.50 1.61
C LEU A 61 3.24 7.51 2.76
N ASP A 62 3.39 7.99 4.00
CA ASP A 62 3.44 7.16 5.22
C ASP A 62 2.24 6.22 5.32
N LEU A 63 1.04 6.74 5.05
CA LEU A 63 -0.19 5.97 5.12
C LEU A 63 -0.25 4.93 3.99
N GLN A 64 0.17 5.28 2.77
CA GLN A 64 0.19 4.36 1.64
C GLN A 64 1.19 3.21 1.85
N VAL A 65 2.43 3.50 2.27
CA VAL A 65 3.44 2.44 2.52
C VAL A 65 3.06 1.54 3.69
N LYS A 66 2.22 2.01 4.62
CA LYS A 66 1.68 1.20 5.71
C LYS A 66 0.47 0.37 5.29
N LEU A 67 -0.41 0.92 4.46
CA LEU A 67 -1.64 0.26 4.01
C LEU A 67 -1.36 -1.06 3.30
N PHE A 68 -0.47 -1.06 2.29
CA PHE A 68 -0.27 -2.25 1.45
C PHE A 68 0.21 -3.47 2.27
N PRO A 69 1.26 -3.39 3.10
CA PRO A 69 1.66 -4.51 3.95
C PRO A 69 0.57 -4.96 4.92
N SER A 70 -0.12 -4.02 5.58
CA SER A 70 -1.17 -4.33 6.56
C SER A 70 -2.35 -5.11 5.95
N ILE A 71 -2.68 -4.89 4.68
CA ILE A 71 -3.77 -5.63 4.01
C ILE A 71 -3.27 -6.91 3.35
N LEU A 72 -2.12 -6.86 2.67
CA LEU A 72 -1.67 -7.98 1.84
C LEU A 72 -1.06 -9.11 2.68
N ARG A 73 -0.23 -8.78 3.68
CA ARG A 73 0.49 -9.81 4.45
C ARG A 73 -0.45 -10.79 5.16
N PRO A 74 -1.47 -10.35 5.91
CA PRO A 74 -2.34 -11.28 6.63
C PRO A 74 -3.16 -12.19 5.71
N ASN A 75 -3.36 -11.77 4.46
CA ASN A 75 -4.17 -12.47 3.46
C ASN A 75 -3.33 -13.23 2.43
N LEU A 76 -2.00 -13.19 2.54
CA LEU A 76 -1.06 -13.65 1.52
C LEU A 76 -1.31 -15.09 1.08
N ASN A 77 -1.41 -16.02 2.04
CA ASN A 77 -1.65 -17.44 1.77
C ASN A 77 -2.97 -17.68 1.02
N ARG A 78 -3.99 -16.88 1.30
CA ARG A 78 -5.30 -16.98 0.64
C ARG A 78 -5.19 -16.45 -0.78
N ILE A 79 -4.59 -15.28 -0.97
CA ILE A 79 -4.38 -14.67 -2.28
C ILE A 79 -3.56 -15.59 -3.19
N THR A 80 -2.48 -16.19 -2.68
CA THR A 80 -1.61 -17.08 -3.47
C THR A 80 -2.22 -18.45 -3.75
N ALA A 81 -3.28 -18.83 -3.03
CA ALA A 81 -4.02 -20.06 -3.28
C ALA A 81 -5.09 -19.88 -4.38
N GLU A 82 -5.43 -18.64 -4.74
CA GLU A 82 -6.36 -18.35 -5.82
C GLU A 82 -5.72 -18.59 -7.19
N PRO A 83 -6.52 -18.91 -8.23
CA PRO A 83 -6.03 -19.01 -9.60
C PRO A 83 -5.32 -17.70 -10.04
N PRO A 84 -4.24 -17.80 -10.83
CA PRO A 84 -3.49 -16.63 -11.30
C PRO A 84 -4.35 -15.59 -12.03
N GLU A 85 -5.42 -16.00 -12.71
CA GLU A 85 -6.34 -15.09 -13.41
C GLU A 85 -7.16 -14.23 -12.44
N VAL A 86 -7.43 -14.73 -11.24
CA VAL A 86 -8.20 -14.05 -10.19
C VAL A 86 -7.28 -13.15 -9.38
N SER A 87 -6.20 -13.71 -8.84
CA SER A 87 -5.22 -12.95 -8.04
C SER A 87 -4.43 -11.95 -8.88
N GLY A 88 -4.22 -12.21 -10.17
CA GLY A 88 -3.51 -11.34 -11.10
C GLY A 88 -4.11 -9.93 -11.24
N LYS A 89 -5.44 -9.79 -11.16
CA LYS A 89 -6.09 -8.47 -11.17
C LYS A 89 -5.69 -7.64 -9.95
N LEU A 90 -5.74 -8.23 -8.76
CA LEU A 90 -5.31 -7.60 -7.51
C LEU A 90 -3.82 -7.27 -7.56
N ILE A 91 -2.98 -8.20 -8.02
CA ILE A 91 -1.53 -8.00 -8.13
C ILE A 91 -1.21 -6.82 -9.05
N ASN A 92 -1.84 -6.76 -10.24
CA ASN A 92 -1.67 -5.65 -11.18
C ASN A 92 -2.15 -4.32 -10.56
N TYR A 93 -3.32 -4.32 -9.91
CA TYR A 93 -3.85 -3.15 -9.21
C TYR A 93 -2.86 -2.61 -8.16
N VAL A 94 -2.40 -3.49 -7.26
CA VAL A 94 -1.41 -3.17 -6.23
C VAL A 94 -0.11 -2.67 -6.86
N ALA A 95 0.41 -3.36 -7.88
CA ALA A 95 1.65 -3.00 -8.54
C ALA A 95 1.60 -1.57 -9.11
N ARG A 96 0.51 -1.19 -9.79
CA ARG A 96 0.36 0.16 -10.36
C ARG A 96 0.33 1.25 -9.28
N HIS A 97 -0.27 0.99 -8.13
CA HIS A 97 -0.23 1.93 -7.02
C HIS A 97 1.16 2.01 -6.41
N LEU A 98 1.81 0.87 -6.21
CA LEU A 98 3.16 0.81 -5.67
C LEU A 98 4.17 1.50 -6.59
N GLU A 99 4.02 1.44 -7.91
CA GLU A 99 4.88 2.18 -8.84
C GLU A 99 4.86 3.68 -8.54
N LYS A 100 3.67 4.28 -8.38
CA LYS A 100 3.52 5.70 -8.03
C LYS A 100 4.13 6.01 -6.66
N VAL A 101 3.88 5.15 -5.67
CA VAL A 101 4.51 5.26 -4.33
C VAL A 101 6.03 5.23 -4.46
N GLY A 102 6.57 4.33 -5.30
CA GLY A 102 7.99 4.20 -5.58
C GLY A 102 8.59 5.42 -6.27
N GLU A 103 7.88 6.02 -7.21
CA GLU A 103 8.25 7.30 -7.84
C GLU A 103 8.31 8.43 -6.81
N HIS A 104 7.31 8.53 -5.93
CA HIS A 104 7.28 9.51 -4.85
C HIS A 104 8.47 9.32 -3.91
N ILE A 105 8.73 8.10 -3.43
CA ILE A 105 9.89 7.80 -2.57
C ILE A 105 11.21 8.12 -3.28
N ASN A 106 11.30 7.83 -4.58
CA ASN A 106 12.51 8.13 -5.34
C ASN A 106 12.79 9.63 -5.46
N SER A 107 11.74 10.45 -5.48
CA SER A 107 11.83 11.91 -5.52
C SER A 107 12.26 12.54 -4.18
N LEU A 108 12.19 11.79 -3.08
CA LEU A 108 12.65 12.26 -1.76
C LEU A 108 14.18 12.37 -1.69
N TYR A 109 14.67 13.24 -0.81
CA TYR A 109 16.10 13.50 -0.61
C TYR A 109 16.53 13.19 0.83
N GLY A 110 17.79 12.78 0.98
CA GLY A 110 18.46 12.64 2.28
C GLY A 110 17.78 11.65 3.21
N ASP A 111 17.68 12.04 4.48
CA ASP A 111 17.20 11.19 5.58
C ASP A 111 15.74 10.76 5.40
N VAL A 112 14.90 11.63 4.83
CA VAL A 112 13.49 11.30 4.59
C VAL A 112 13.35 10.11 3.65
N LYS A 113 14.20 9.99 2.63
CA LYS A 113 14.23 8.81 1.76
C LYS A 113 14.72 7.57 2.51
N HIS A 114 15.67 7.74 3.43
CA HIS A 114 16.21 6.65 4.23
C HIS A 114 15.17 6.04 5.16
N ASP A 115 14.26 6.85 5.70
CA ASP A 115 13.19 6.42 6.61
C ASP A 115 12.23 5.40 5.97
N TYR A 116 12.13 5.37 4.64
CA TYR A 116 11.29 4.42 3.89
C TYR A 116 11.99 3.12 3.51
N LYS A 117 13.29 2.96 3.81
CA LYS A 117 14.07 1.81 3.32
C LYS A 117 13.48 0.47 3.74
N GLN A 118 13.01 0.35 4.99
CA GLN A 118 12.47 -0.90 5.50
C GLN A 118 11.11 -1.24 4.88
N GLN A 119 10.25 -0.23 4.69
CA GLN A 119 8.93 -0.38 4.08
C GLN A 119 9.08 -0.75 2.59
N VAL A 120 10.06 -0.16 1.89
CA VAL A 120 10.37 -0.53 0.50
C VAL A 120 10.80 -1.99 0.40
N LEU A 121 11.69 -2.44 1.29
CA LEU A 121 12.12 -3.84 1.38
C LEU A 121 10.95 -4.79 1.64
N GLU A 122 10.13 -4.44 2.62
CA GLU A 122 8.97 -5.20 3.05
C GLU A 122 7.94 -5.39 1.92
N ILE A 123 7.59 -4.30 1.24
CA ILE A 123 6.71 -4.30 0.07
C ILE A 123 7.33 -5.12 -1.06
N GLY A 124 8.63 -4.99 -1.29
CA GLY A 124 9.35 -5.79 -2.29
C GLY A 124 9.24 -7.30 -2.04
N GLN A 125 9.38 -7.73 -0.79
CA GLN A 125 9.22 -9.13 -0.40
C GLN A 125 7.78 -9.63 -0.57
N LEU A 126 6.78 -8.80 -0.23
CA LEU A 126 5.38 -9.12 -0.46
C LEU A 126 5.08 -9.30 -1.95
N MET A 127 5.54 -8.38 -2.80
CA MET A 127 5.34 -8.48 -4.24
C MET A 127 6.04 -9.71 -4.84
N LYS A 128 7.24 -10.06 -4.37
CA LYS A 128 7.92 -11.31 -4.77
C LYS A 128 7.17 -12.57 -4.32
N THR A 129 6.39 -12.50 -3.25
CA THR A 129 5.58 -13.65 -2.82
C THR A 129 4.29 -13.75 -3.62
N LEU A 130 3.68 -12.61 -3.95
CA LEU A 130 2.46 -12.54 -4.75
C LEU A 130 2.68 -12.89 -6.23
N ASP A 131 3.79 -12.45 -6.80
CA ASP A 131 4.16 -12.70 -8.21
C ASP A 131 5.64 -13.13 -8.30
N PRO A 132 5.96 -14.40 -7.94
CA PRO A 132 7.34 -14.88 -7.83
C PRO A 132 8.16 -14.73 -9.12
N GLU A 133 7.53 -14.96 -10.27
CA GLU A 133 8.16 -14.85 -11.58
C GLU A 133 8.09 -13.41 -12.14
N GLY A 134 7.34 -12.52 -11.48
CA GLY A 134 7.07 -11.16 -11.92
C GLY A 134 6.26 -11.10 -13.21
N THR A 135 5.49 -12.14 -13.55
CA THR A 135 4.80 -12.27 -14.83
C THR A 135 3.72 -11.19 -14.96
N VAL A 136 2.88 -11.05 -13.94
CA VAL A 136 1.78 -10.08 -13.92
C VAL A 136 2.33 -8.65 -13.95
N ILE A 137 3.36 -8.38 -13.16
CA ILE A 137 4.02 -7.06 -13.11
C ILE A 137 4.63 -6.69 -14.47
N LYS A 138 5.31 -7.64 -15.13
CA LYS A 138 5.92 -7.44 -16.46
C LYS A 138 4.86 -7.20 -17.53
N GLU A 139 3.80 -8.01 -17.56
CA GLU A 139 2.69 -7.86 -18.51
C GLU A 139 1.95 -6.53 -18.34
N ALA A 140 1.84 -6.05 -17.10
CA ALA A 140 1.24 -4.76 -16.79
C ALA A 140 2.13 -3.57 -17.19
N GLY A 141 3.41 -3.80 -17.53
CA GLY A 141 4.37 -2.75 -17.87
C GLY A 141 4.80 -1.89 -16.69
N VAL A 142 4.70 -2.41 -15.46
CA VAL A 142 4.91 -1.65 -14.22
C VAL A 142 6.37 -1.76 -13.75
N ASN A 143 6.97 -0.63 -13.35
CA ASN A 143 8.34 -0.53 -12.87
C ASN A 143 8.42 -0.48 -11.34
N LEU A 144 8.64 -1.65 -10.70
CA LEU A 144 8.84 -1.76 -9.25
C LEU A 144 10.32 -1.84 -8.82
N ASN A 145 11.25 -1.31 -9.61
CA ASN A 145 12.69 -1.46 -9.35
C ASN A 145 13.11 -1.03 -7.94
N ILE A 146 12.52 0.04 -7.40
CA ILE A 146 12.86 0.53 -6.05
C ILE A 146 12.52 -0.52 -4.98
N PHE A 147 11.43 -1.27 -5.14
CA PHE A 147 11.01 -2.30 -4.19
C PHE A 147 11.75 -3.63 -4.40
N LEU A 148 12.04 -3.99 -5.64
CA LEU A 148 12.56 -5.32 -5.96
C LEU A 148 14.08 -5.44 -5.87
N LYS A 149 14.80 -4.31 -5.91
CA LYS A 149 16.27 -4.21 -5.80
C LYS A 149 16.78 -3.72 -4.44
N ALA A 150 15.89 -3.30 -3.54
CA ALA A 150 16.25 -2.83 -2.21
C ALA A 150 16.86 -3.94 -1.35
#